data_AF-A0A355H977-F1
#
_entry.id   AF-A0A355H977-F1
#
_cell.length_a   1.000
_cell.length_b   1.000
_cell.length_c   1.000
_cell.angle_alpha   90.00
_cell.angle_beta   90.00
_cell.angle_gamma   90.00
#
_symmetry.space_group_name_H-M   'P 1'
#
loop_
_entity.id
_entity.type
_entity.pdbx_description
1 polymer ?
#
loop_
_entity_poly.entity_id
_entity_poly.type
_entity_poly.pdbx_seq_one_letter_code
_entity_poly.pdbx_strand_id
1 'polypeptide(L)'
;LKSDKSVFSVEEFSTGWEEKVSPFLKKAQAAADKFYGEDRDMELGILSYDLAIATFEQLARFISDDQKKGEVLRKQTSMLMIQAELLMESKVRDAAEANLNKVVDLWVPIFERLKGSLMIHVCLLLFQIKIYFNDLQSAAQYMKFMDNFDTEGKLEEGTEEYKELKLSSAKLKATFDDRGLLSKKMLKHFHLDDM
;
A
#
# COMPACT_ATOMS: atom_id res chain seq x y z
N LEU A 1 -27.71 -24.50 -21.78
CA LEU A 1 -26.56 -23.57 -21.86
C LEU A 1 -27.06 -22.19 -21.42
N LYS A 2 -26.97 -21.86 -20.13
CA LYS A 2 -27.13 -20.47 -19.70
C LYS A 2 -25.84 -19.77 -20.14
N SER A 3 -25.95 -18.69 -20.91
CA SER A 3 -24.77 -17.88 -21.21
C SER A 3 -24.21 -17.37 -19.89
N ASP A 4 -22.99 -17.77 -19.57
CA ASP A 4 -22.19 -17.13 -18.53
C ASP A 4 -21.99 -15.67 -18.96
N LYS A 5 -22.87 -14.79 -18.49
CA LYS A 5 -22.55 -13.36 -18.48
C LYS A 5 -21.31 -13.23 -17.62
N SER A 6 -20.19 -12.83 -18.23
CA SER A 6 -18.99 -12.42 -17.52
C SER A 6 -19.39 -11.48 -16.38
N VAL A 7 -18.98 -11.80 -15.15
CA VAL A 7 -19.17 -10.96 -13.97
C VAL A 7 -18.39 -9.64 -14.11
N PHE A 8 -17.40 -9.61 -14.99
CA PHE A 8 -16.61 -8.42 -15.32
C PHE A 8 -17.20 -7.69 -16.53
N SER A 9 -17.58 -6.43 -16.33
CA SER A 9 -18.03 -5.53 -17.40
C SER A 9 -16.83 -4.79 -18.00
N VAL A 10 -16.43 -5.20 -19.22
CA VAL A 10 -15.34 -4.54 -19.96
C VAL A 10 -15.68 -3.08 -20.25
N GLU A 11 -16.95 -2.78 -20.58
CA GLU A 11 -17.39 -1.42 -20.90
C GLU A 11 -17.27 -0.49 -19.69
N GLU A 12 -17.75 -0.92 -18.51
CA GLU A 12 -17.65 -0.13 -17.28
C GLU A 12 -16.19 0.01 -16.83
N PHE A 13 -15.39 -1.05 -16.97
CA PHE A 13 -13.97 -0.98 -16.68
C PHE A 13 -13.29 0.05 -17.56
N SER A 14 -13.42 -0.08 -18.89
CA SER A 14 -12.76 0.79 -19.87
C SER A 14 -13.19 2.24 -19.70
N THR A 15 -14.48 2.51 -19.52
CA THR A 15 -14.99 3.88 -19.35
C THR A 15 -14.39 4.54 -18.11
N GLY A 16 -14.49 3.88 -16.95
CA GLY A 16 -13.93 4.44 -15.72
C GLY A 16 -12.40 4.44 -15.69
N TRP A 17 -11.75 3.53 -16.42
CA TRP A 17 -10.30 3.52 -16.61
C TRP A 17 -9.88 4.74 -17.42
N GLU A 18 -10.46 4.95 -18.61
CA GLU A 18 -10.17 6.06 -19.51
C GLU A 18 -10.34 7.40 -18.81
N GLU A 19 -11.43 7.60 -18.04
CA GLU A 19 -11.64 8.80 -17.24
C GLU A 19 -10.49 9.07 -16.26
N LYS A 20 -10.02 8.02 -15.55
CA LYS A 20 -8.94 8.13 -14.57
C LYS A 20 -7.57 8.33 -15.22
N VAL A 21 -7.27 7.61 -16.31
CA VAL A 21 -5.94 7.61 -16.91
C VAL A 21 -5.72 8.72 -17.94
N SER A 22 -6.77 9.25 -18.55
CA SER A 22 -6.68 10.30 -19.59
C SER A 22 -5.77 11.48 -19.22
N PRO A 23 -5.86 12.10 -18.03
CA PRO A 23 -4.96 13.21 -17.69
C PRO A 23 -3.49 12.78 -17.63
N PHE A 24 -3.20 11.57 -17.16
CA PHE A 24 -1.84 11.04 -17.08
C PHE A 24 -1.30 10.64 -18.45
N LEU A 25 -2.13 10.01 -19.29
CA LEU A 25 -1.78 9.65 -20.66
C LEU A 25 -1.44 10.88 -21.49
N LYS A 26 -2.20 11.98 -21.35
CA LYS A 26 -1.88 13.25 -22.02
C LYS A 26 -0.50 13.79 -21.61
N LYS A 27 -0.16 13.71 -20.32
CA LYS A 27 1.18 14.11 -19.83
C LYS A 27 2.28 13.21 -20.39
N ALA A 28 2.06 11.90 -20.40
CA ALA A 28 3.03 10.93 -20.92
C ALA A 28 3.26 11.13 -22.44
N GLN A 29 2.19 11.35 -23.20
CA GLN A 29 2.25 11.65 -24.63
C GLN A 29 2.98 12.97 -24.91
N ALA A 30 2.73 14.01 -24.10
CA ALA A 30 3.42 15.30 -24.23
C ALA A 30 4.93 15.20 -23.93
N ALA A 31 5.33 14.26 -23.05
CA ALA A 31 6.73 13.97 -22.77
C ALA A 31 7.43 13.10 -23.83
N ALA A 32 6.65 12.49 -24.74
CA ALA A 32 7.11 11.71 -25.89
C ALA A 32 8.25 10.73 -25.54
N ASP A 33 9.35 10.78 -26.29
CA ASP A 33 10.47 9.85 -26.16
C ASP A 33 11.14 9.88 -24.78
N LYS A 34 11.05 10.99 -24.04
CA LYS A 34 11.63 11.07 -22.69
C LYS A 34 10.92 10.16 -21.69
N PHE A 35 9.61 9.94 -21.86
CA PHE A 35 8.86 9.08 -20.96
C PHE A 35 9.23 7.60 -21.13
N TYR A 36 9.59 7.19 -22.35
CA TYR A 36 9.94 5.81 -22.71
C TYR A 36 11.45 5.58 -22.83
N GLY A 37 12.27 6.62 -22.68
CA GLY A 37 13.71 6.60 -22.86
C GLY A 37 14.51 6.56 -21.54
N GLU A 38 15.83 6.54 -21.68
CA GLU A 38 16.76 6.46 -20.55
C GLU A 38 16.91 7.80 -19.80
N ASP A 39 16.59 8.92 -20.45
CA ASP A 39 16.62 10.27 -19.87
C ASP A 39 15.39 10.60 -19.01
N ARG A 40 14.70 9.58 -18.50
CA ARG A 40 13.48 9.74 -17.72
C ARG A 40 13.79 10.30 -16.34
N ASP A 41 13.33 11.52 -16.08
CA ASP A 41 13.44 12.16 -14.77
C ASP A 41 12.46 11.58 -13.74
N MET A 42 12.58 12.04 -12.49
CA MET A 42 11.72 11.59 -11.40
C MET A 42 10.24 11.90 -11.64
N GLU A 43 9.90 13.04 -12.23
CA GLU A 43 8.50 13.42 -12.45
C GLU A 43 7.82 12.46 -13.44
N LEU A 44 8.54 12.06 -14.49
CA LEU A 44 8.10 11.04 -15.44
C LEU A 44 8.09 9.62 -14.82
N GLY A 45 9.00 9.36 -13.87
CA GLY A 45 8.96 8.16 -13.02
C GLY A 45 7.68 8.09 -12.18
N ILE A 46 7.35 9.17 -11.47
CA ILE A 46 6.12 9.30 -10.66
C ILE A 46 4.89 9.15 -11.56
N LEU A 47 4.88 9.76 -12.74
CA LEU A 47 3.79 9.65 -13.72
C LEU A 47 3.54 8.19 -14.16
N SER A 48 4.60 7.39 -14.28
CA SER A 48 4.46 5.95 -14.59
C SER A 48 3.72 5.20 -13.48
N TYR A 49 4.00 5.53 -12.22
CA TYR A 49 3.28 4.99 -11.07
C TYR A 49 1.83 5.50 -11.00
N ASP A 50 1.57 6.77 -11.33
CA ASP A 50 0.20 7.30 -11.37
C ASP A 50 -0.70 6.53 -12.35
N LEU A 51 -0.19 6.20 -13.53
CA LEU A 51 -0.88 5.37 -14.52
C LEU A 51 -1.19 3.97 -13.98
N ALA A 52 -0.21 3.35 -13.32
CA ALA A 52 -0.36 2.01 -12.76
C ALA A 52 -1.34 2.01 -11.58
N ILE A 53 -1.25 2.99 -10.68
CA ILE A 53 -2.18 3.17 -9.55
C ILE A 53 -3.61 3.37 -10.04
N ALA A 54 -3.83 4.24 -11.03
CA ALA A 54 -5.16 4.44 -11.61
C ALA A 54 -5.75 3.15 -12.21
N THR A 55 -4.89 2.31 -12.81
CA THR A 55 -5.28 1.00 -13.34
C THR A 55 -5.70 0.03 -12.23
N PHE A 56 -4.90 -0.10 -11.17
CA PHE A 56 -5.24 -0.97 -10.04
C PHE A 56 -6.44 -0.46 -9.25
N GLU A 57 -6.58 0.86 -9.10
CA GLU A 57 -7.74 1.47 -8.46
C GLU A 57 -9.03 1.11 -9.22
N GLN A 58 -9.00 1.18 -10.56
CA GLN A 58 -10.15 0.78 -11.36
C GLN A 58 -10.40 -0.73 -11.29
N LEU A 59 -9.35 -1.56 -11.34
CA LEU A 59 -9.48 -3.03 -11.22
C LEU A 59 -10.10 -3.44 -9.90
N ALA A 60 -9.68 -2.85 -8.78
CA ALA A 60 -10.16 -3.17 -7.44
C ALA A 60 -11.67 -2.95 -7.28
N ARG A 61 -12.28 -2.03 -8.05
CA ARG A 61 -13.74 -1.75 -8.00
C ARG A 61 -14.60 -2.93 -8.45
N PHE A 62 -14.07 -3.78 -9.34
CA PHE A 62 -14.79 -4.94 -9.88
C PHE A 62 -14.56 -6.22 -9.08
N ILE A 63 -13.72 -6.18 -8.05
CA ILE A 63 -13.42 -7.35 -7.22
C ILE A 63 -14.28 -7.30 -5.96
N SER A 64 -15.20 -8.26 -5.83
CA SER A 64 -16.06 -8.39 -4.65
C SER A 64 -15.42 -9.17 -3.50
N ASP A 65 -14.57 -10.15 -3.82
CA ASP A 65 -13.86 -10.95 -2.82
C ASP A 65 -12.75 -10.13 -2.14
N ASP A 66 -12.79 -10.02 -0.81
CA ASP A 66 -11.86 -9.18 -0.05
C ASP A 66 -10.40 -9.68 -0.13
N GLN A 67 -10.15 -10.99 -0.27
CA GLN A 67 -8.78 -11.52 -0.38
C GLN A 67 -8.16 -11.17 -1.73
N LYS A 68 -8.90 -11.43 -2.81
CA LYS A 68 -8.49 -11.07 -4.17
C LYS A 68 -8.36 -9.56 -4.34
N LYS A 69 -9.25 -8.79 -3.71
CA LYS A 69 -9.14 -7.32 -3.67
C LYS A 69 -7.86 -6.93 -2.93
N GLY A 70 -7.58 -7.55 -1.79
CA GLY A 70 -6.34 -7.37 -1.05
C GLY A 70 -5.08 -7.61 -1.91
N GLU A 71 -5.02 -8.67 -2.71
CA GLU A 71 -3.89 -8.92 -3.61
C GLU A 71 -3.66 -7.78 -4.61
N VAL A 72 -4.73 -7.20 -5.16
CA VAL A 72 -4.65 -6.02 -6.03
C VAL A 72 -4.22 -4.78 -5.26
N LEU A 73 -4.79 -4.54 -4.08
CA LEU A 73 -4.43 -3.42 -3.23
C LEU A 73 -2.97 -3.50 -2.76
N ARG A 74 -2.38 -4.69 -2.60
CA ARG A 74 -0.93 -4.83 -2.34
C ARG A 74 -0.11 -4.19 -3.44
N LYS A 75 -0.44 -4.45 -4.71
CA LYS A 75 0.28 -3.86 -5.86
C LYS A 75 0.14 -2.35 -5.89
N GLN A 76 -1.09 -1.85 -5.69
CA GLN A 76 -1.35 -0.42 -5.60
C GLN A 76 -0.58 0.22 -4.43
N THR A 77 -0.53 -0.46 -3.29
CA THR A 77 0.18 -0.01 -2.09
C THR A 77 1.68 0.06 -2.34
N SER A 78 2.30 -0.96 -2.93
CA SER A 78 3.72 -0.93 -3.27
C SER A 78 4.07 0.27 -4.15
N MET A 79 3.22 0.62 -5.12
CA MET A 79 3.42 1.79 -5.97
C MET A 79 3.29 3.10 -5.21
N LEU A 80 2.29 3.23 -4.34
CA LEU A 80 2.11 4.41 -3.48
C LEU A 80 3.29 4.59 -2.50
N MET A 81 3.81 3.50 -1.95
CA MET A 81 4.95 3.51 -1.04
C MET A 81 6.23 3.94 -1.78
N ILE A 82 6.51 3.39 -2.97
CA ILE A 82 7.66 3.80 -3.79
C ILE A 82 7.53 5.27 -4.20
N GLN A 83 6.35 5.73 -4.61
CA GLN A 83 6.16 7.15 -4.90
C GLN A 83 6.39 8.02 -3.65
N ALA A 84 5.93 7.58 -2.47
CA ALA A 84 6.17 8.30 -1.23
C ALA A 84 7.68 8.42 -0.92
N GLU A 85 8.45 7.36 -1.14
CA GLU A 85 9.92 7.37 -0.99
C GLU A 85 10.57 8.39 -1.93
N LEU A 86 10.27 8.32 -3.24
CA LEU A 86 10.80 9.26 -4.24
C LEU A 86 10.45 10.72 -3.91
N LEU A 87 9.21 10.96 -3.49
CA LEU A 87 8.75 12.29 -3.11
C LEU A 87 9.44 12.79 -1.83
N MET A 88 9.73 11.92 -0.87
CA MET A 88 10.49 12.26 0.33
C MET A 88 11.94 12.60 0.00
N GLU A 89 12.60 11.82 -0.86
CA GLU A 89 13.96 12.11 -1.37
C GLU A 89 14.05 13.49 -2.02
N SER A 90 13.02 13.83 -2.80
CA SER A 90 12.91 15.12 -3.47
C SER A 90 12.34 16.24 -2.59
N LYS A 91 12.23 16.00 -1.28
CA LYS A 91 11.76 16.98 -0.29
C LYS A 91 10.32 17.47 -0.52
N VAL A 92 9.51 16.71 -1.24
CA VAL A 92 8.08 16.96 -1.48
C VAL A 92 7.23 16.20 -0.45
N ARG A 93 7.48 16.50 0.83
CA ARG A 93 6.94 15.73 1.96
C ARG A 93 5.42 15.64 1.97
N ASP A 94 4.70 16.73 1.69
CA ASP A 94 3.24 16.74 1.75
C ASP A 94 2.61 15.76 0.75
N ALA A 95 3.19 15.63 -0.46
CA ALA A 95 2.72 14.68 -1.46
C ALA A 95 3.03 13.23 -1.06
N ALA A 96 4.20 12.98 -0.46
CA ALA A 96 4.53 11.68 0.09
C ALA A 96 3.59 11.29 1.24
N GLU A 97 3.30 12.20 2.17
CA GLU A 97 2.33 11.98 3.26
C GLU A 97 0.91 11.73 2.72
N ALA A 98 0.52 12.38 1.62
CA ALA A 98 -0.75 12.10 0.95
C ALA A 98 -0.81 10.65 0.42
N ASN A 99 0.28 10.12 -0.13
CA ASN A 99 0.36 8.72 -0.55
C ASN A 99 0.26 7.75 0.63
N LEU A 100 0.92 8.03 1.77
CA LEU A 100 0.79 7.21 2.97
C LEU A 100 -0.64 7.21 3.52
N ASN A 101 -1.32 8.36 3.51
CA ASN A 101 -2.73 8.44 3.89
C ASN A 101 -3.62 7.66 2.91
N LYS A 102 -3.37 7.73 1.60
CA LYS A 102 -4.09 6.91 0.61
C LYS A 102 -3.93 5.42 0.89
N VAL A 103 -2.74 4.96 1.31
CA VAL A 103 -2.53 3.56 1.73
C VAL A 103 -3.43 3.21 2.94
N VAL A 104 -3.53 4.08 3.94
CA VAL A 104 -4.44 3.88 5.08
C VAL A 104 -5.90 3.77 4.60
N ASP A 105 -6.33 4.69 3.73
CA ASP A 105 -7.71 4.72 3.19
C ASP A 105 -8.06 3.48 2.36
N LEU A 106 -7.07 2.87 1.68
CA LEU A 106 -7.27 1.62 0.94
C LEU A 106 -7.49 0.43 1.87
N TRP A 107 -6.72 0.34 2.96
CA TRP A 107 -6.67 -0.87 3.78
C TRP A 107 -7.65 -0.89 4.95
N VAL A 108 -7.84 0.23 5.64
CA VAL A 108 -8.73 0.31 6.82
C VAL A 108 -10.14 -0.25 6.52
N PRO A 109 -10.79 0.05 5.39
CA PRO A 109 -12.15 -0.43 5.12
C PRO A 109 -12.27 -1.95 4.90
N ILE A 110 -11.17 -2.66 4.61
CA ILE A 110 -11.19 -4.10 4.31
C ILE A 110 -10.43 -4.94 5.34
N PHE A 111 -9.60 -4.30 6.16
CA PHE A 111 -8.64 -4.95 7.06
C PHE A 111 -9.24 -6.09 7.89
N GLU A 112 -10.35 -5.85 8.58
CA GLU A 112 -10.98 -6.85 9.47
C GLU A 112 -11.61 -8.05 8.73
N ARG A 113 -11.75 -7.96 7.39
CA ARG A 113 -12.25 -9.06 6.55
C ARG A 113 -11.12 -9.84 5.87
N LEU A 114 -9.87 -9.38 6.02
CA LEU A 114 -8.68 -10.10 5.58
C LEU A 114 -8.42 -11.31 6.49
N LYS A 115 -7.56 -12.22 6.03
CA LYS A 115 -7.21 -13.47 6.72
C LYS A 115 -5.75 -13.81 6.44
N GLY A 116 -5.18 -14.70 7.24
CA GLY A 116 -3.87 -15.25 6.97
C GLY A 116 -2.74 -14.23 7.09
N SER A 117 -1.61 -14.57 6.45
CA SER A 117 -0.43 -13.70 6.34
C SER A 117 -0.74 -12.31 5.78
N LEU A 118 -1.74 -12.18 4.89
CA LEU A 118 -2.13 -10.89 4.33
C LEU A 118 -2.62 -9.93 5.42
N MET A 119 -3.45 -10.42 6.34
CA MET A 119 -3.96 -9.62 7.45
C MET A 119 -2.82 -9.17 8.38
N ILE A 120 -1.88 -10.07 8.68
CA ILE A 120 -0.69 -9.79 9.49
C ILE A 120 0.15 -8.68 8.84
N HIS A 121 0.44 -8.79 7.54
CA HIS A 121 1.23 -7.81 6.81
C HIS A 121 0.56 -6.43 6.77
N VAL A 122 -0.75 -6.39 6.53
CA VAL A 122 -1.51 -5.12 6.53
C VAL A 122 -1.56 -4.50 7.92
N CYS A 123 -1.67 -5.32 8.98
CA CYS A 123 -1.59 -4.84 10.36
C CYS A 123 -0.26 -4.13 10.65
N LEU A 124 0.87 -4.78 10.29
CA LEU A 124 2.20 -4.19 10.46
C LEU A 124 2.36 -2.89 9.65
N LEU A 125 1.91 -2.87 8.40
CA LEU A 125 1.97 -1.68 7.55
C LEU A 125 1.19 -0.51 8.16
N LEU A 126 -0.07 -0.74 8.55
CA LEU A 126 -0.91 0.29 9.16
C LEU A 126 -0.28 0.79 10.46
N PHE A 127 0.24 -0.11 11.30
CA PHE A 127 0.98 0.25 12.50
C PHE A 127 2.16 1.19 12.21
N GLN A 128 3.02 0.84 11.24
CA GLN A 128 4.18 1.63 10.86
C GLN A 128 3.80 3.03 10.38
N ILE A 129 2.76 3.14 9.54
CA ILE A 129 2.25 4.43 9.07
C ILE A 129 1.72 5.26 10.25
N LYS A 130 1.04 4.66 11.22
CA LYS A 130 0.58 5.36 12.42
C LYS A 130 1.73 5.83 13.31
N ILE A 131 2.78 5.03 13.47
CA ILE A 131 4.02 5.46 14.15
C ILE A 131 4.65 6.65 13.43
N TYR A 132 4.75 6.60 12.11
CA TYR A 132 5.24 7.73 11.31
C TYR A 132 4.45 9.00 11.59
N PHE A 133 3.11 8.95 11.58
CA PHE A 133 2.28 10.10 11.88
C PHE A 133 2.21 10.48 13.37
N ASN A 134 2.91 9.75 14.24
CA ASN A 134 2.86 9.89 15.70
C ASN A 134 1.43 9.74 16.26
N ASP A 135 0.60 8.93 15.58
CA ASP A 135 -0.75 8.55 16.03
C ASP A 135 -0.64 7.28 16.88
N LEU A 136 -0.11 7.45 18.10
CA LEU A 136 0.18 6.35 19.01
C LEU A 136 -1.08 5.63 19.49
N GLN A 137 -2.23 6.32 19.51
CA GLN A 137 -3.51 5.73 19.89
C GLN A 137 -3.96 4.71 18.85
N SER A 138 -3.95 5.07 17.57
CA SER A 138 -4.27 4.11 16.49
C SER A 138 -3.21 3.02 16.40
N ALA A 139 -1.92 3.34 16.56
CA ALA A 139 -0.84 2.34 16.57
C ALA A 139 -1.06 1.28 17.66
N ALA A 140 -1.47 1.68 18.87
CA ALA A 140 -1.76 0.75 19.96
C ALA A 140 -2.90 -0.24 19.62
N GLN A 141 -3.86 0.15 18.79
CA GLN A 141 -4.94 -0.75 18.34
C GLN A 141 -4.39 -1.88 17.46
N TYR A 142 -3.48 -1.57 16.53
CA TYR A 142 -2.83 -2.58 15.69
C TYR A 142 -1.86 -3.47 16.48
N MET A 143 -1.14 -2.91 17.46
CA MET A 143 -0.33 -3.71 18.39
C MET A 143 -1.19 -4.72 19.15
N LYS A 144 -2.30 -4.24 19.75
CA LYS A 144 -3.26 -5.10 20.43
C LYS A 144 -3.87 -6.15 19.49
N PHE A 145 -4.17 -5.78 18.24
CA PHE A 145 -4.65 -6.73 17.26
C PHE A 145 -3.63 -7.86 17.04
N MET A 146 -2.36 -7.52 16.80
CA MET A 146 -1.29 -8.49 16.56
C MET A 146 -1.06 -9.40 17.78
N ASP A 147 -1.06 -8.84 18.99
CA ASP A 147 -0.95 -9.61 20.24
C ASP A 147 -2.09 -10.61 20.43
N ASN A 148 -3.28 -10.28 19.89
CA ASN A 148 -4.48 -11.12 19.98
C ASN A 148 -4.69 -12.05 18.78
N PHE A 149 -3.80 -12.05 17.78
CA PHE A 149 -4.01 -12.76 16.53
C PHE A 149 -4.11 -14.28 16.70
N ASP A 150 -3.28 -14.85 17.58
CA ASP A 150 -3.24 -16.30 17.87
C ASP A 150 -3.16 -16.60 19.37
N THR A 151 -3.97 -15.93 20.18
CA THR A 151 -3.98 -16.13 21.65
C THR A 151 -4.39 -17.54 22.06
N GLU A 152 -5.12 -18.25 21.20
CA GLU A 152 -5.54 -19.63 21.42
C GLU A 152 -4.48 -20.65 20.96
N GLY A 153 -3.35 -20.19 20.38
CA GLY A 153 -2.25 -21.05 19.93
C GLY A 153 -2.67 -22.05 18.85
N LYS A 154 -3.59 -21.64 17.98
CA LYS A 154 -4.15 -22.47 16.91
C LYS A 154 -3.27 -22.51 15.67
N LEU A 155 -2.37 -21.54 15.50
CA LEU A 155 -1.43 -21.59 14.38
C LEU A 155 -0.40 -22.70 14.61
N GLU A 156 -0.33 -23.62 13.66
CA GLU A 156 0.65 -24.70 13.68
C GLU A 156 2.07 -24.13 13.51
N GLU A 157 2.96 -24.49 14.43
CA GLU A 157 4.36 -24.07 14.39
C GLU A 157 5.04 -24.55 13.10
N GLY A 158 5.78 -23.65 12.45
CA GLY A 158 6.49 -23.94 11.20
C GLY A 158 5.69 -23.64 9.92
N THR A 159 4.39 -23.36 10.02
CA THR A 159 3.60 -22.83 8.91
C THR A 159 4.06 -21.42 8.52
N GLU A 160 3.71 -21.01 7.29
CA GLU A 160 4.09 -19.68 6.80
C GLU A 160 3.42 -18.57 7.61
N GLU A 161 2.14 -18.72 7.94
CA GLU A 161 1.40 -17.76 8.76
C GLU A 161 2.00 -17.61 10.17
N TYR A 162 2.43 -18.72 10.78
CA TYR A 162 3.13 -18.70 12.08
C TYR A 162 4.46 -17.93 12.02
N LYS A 163 5.27 -18.17 10.97
CA LYS A 163 6.55 -17.47 10.76
C LYS A 163 6.31 -15.97 10.55
N GLU A 164 5.32 -15.63 9.75
CA GLU A 164 4.96 -14.24 9.45
C GLU A 164 4.42 -13.51 10.68
N LEU A 165 3.63 -14.18 11.53
CA LEU A 165 3.19 -13.63 12.81
C LEU A 165 4.39 -13.32 13.71
N LYS A 166 5.30 -14.28 13.92
CA LYS A 166 6.49 -14.06 14.75
C LYS A 166 7.36 -12.92 14.23
N LEU A 167 7.65 -12.90 12.93
CA LEU A 167 8.47 -11.87 12.29
C LEU A 167 7.81 -10.49 12.39
N SER A 168 6.51 -10.42 12.10
CA SER A 168 5.77 -9.15 12.12
C SER A 168 5.61 -8.60 13.53
N SER A 169 5.37 -9.44 14.53
CA SER A 169 5.33 -9.03 15.94
C SER A 169 6.68 -8.48 16.42
N ALA A 170 7.79 -9.13 16.03
CA ALA A 170 9.13 -8.62 16.34
C ALA A 170 9.41 -7.25 15.69
N LYS A 171 9.05 -7.09 14.41
CA LYS A 171 9.17 -5.81 13.69
C LYS A 171 8.29 -4.72 14.28
N LEU A 172 7.07 -5.05 14.69
CA LEU A 172 6.14 -4.13 15.33
C LEU A 172 6.73 -3.60 16.63
N LYS A 173 7.27 -4.50 17.47
CA LYS A 173 7.94 -4.11 18.72
C LYS A 173 9.15 -3.21 18.48
N ALA A 174 10.04 -3.59 17.57
CA ALA A 174 11.21 -2.76 17.22
C ALA A 174 10.80 -1.37 16.71
N THR A 175 9.80 -1.32 15.82
CA THR A 175 9.24 -0.04 15.32
C THR A 175 8.66 0.80 16.45
N PHE A 176 8.00 0.19 17.44
CA PHE A 176 7.51 0.92 18.62
C PHE A 176 8.65 1.45 19.48
N ASP A 177 9.66 0.65 19.75
CA ASP A 177 10.81 1.04 20.57
C ASP A 177 11.56 2.23 19.90
N ASP A 178 11.70 2.20 18.58
CA ASP A 178 12.34 3.25 17.78
C ASP A 178 11.39 4.39 17.35
N ARG A 179 10.13 4.40 17.80
CA ARG A 179 9.10 5.35 17.34
C ARG A 179 9.50 6.82 17.46
N GLY A 180 10.34 7.16 18.43
CA GLY A 180 10.86 8.50 18.62
C GLY A 180 11.65 8.99 17.40
N LEU A 181 12.41 8.10 16.76
CA LEU A 181 13.21 8.37 15.57
C LEU A 181 12.38 8.25 14.28
N LEU A 182 11.39 7.35 14.27
CA LEU A 182 10.57 7.05 13.10
C LEU A 182 9.38 7.99 12.89
N SER A 183 9.10 8.88 13.84
CA SER A 183 8.01 9.86 13.70
C SER A 183 8.36 10.96 12.69
N LYS A 184 7.34 11.52 12.03
CA LYS A 184 7.51 12.58 11.01
C LYS A 184 8.21 13.83 11.52
N LYS A 185 8.12 14.10 12.82
CA LYS A 185 8.78 15.25 13.47
C LYS A 185 10.29 15.08 13.58
N MET A 186 10.76 13.84 13.61
CA MET A 186 12.15 13.48 13.87
C MET A 186 12.84 12.87 12.64
N LEU A 187 12.06 12.26 11.74
CA LEU A 187 12.56 11.63 10.52
C LEU A 187 12.95 12.69 9.48
N LYS A 188 14.26 12.93 9.36
CA LYS A 188 14.86 13.90 8.44
C LYS A 188 15.05 13.34 7.02
N HIS A 189 15.26 12.04 6.91
CA HIS A 189 15.37 11.25 5.66
C HIS A 189 14.77 9.86 5.90
N PHE A 190 14.16 9.24 4.89
CA PHE A 190 13.39 7.99 5.03
C PHE A 190 14.18 6.71 4.70
N HIS A 191 15.41 6.83 4.20
CA HIS A 191 16.23 5.66 3.95
C HIS A 191 16.72 5.06 5.26
N LEU A 192 16.50 3.76 5.41
CA LEU A 192 17.30 2.95 6.31
C LEU A 192 18.66 2.82 5.62
N ASP A 193 19.74 3.30 6.24
CA ASP A 193 21.09 2.93 5.80
C ASP A 193 21.16 1.40 5.73
N ASP A 194 21.47 0.90 4.52
CA ASP A 194 21.69 -0.49 4.12
C ASP A 194 20.92 -1.59 4.89
N MET A 195 19.85 -2.11 4.26
CA MET A 195 19.45 -3.52 4.43
C MET A 195 20.26 -4.42 3.51
#